data_AF-A0A3P9DBR7-F1
#
_entry.id   AF-A0A3P9DBR7-F1
#
_cell.length_a   1.000
_cell.length_b   1.000
_cell.length_c   1.000
_cell.angle_alpha   90.00
_cell.angle_beta   90.00
_cell.angle_gamma   90.00
#
_symmetry.space_group_name_H-M   'P 1'
#
loop_
_entity.id
_entity.type
_entity.pdbx_description
1 polymer ?
#
loop_
_entity_poly.entity_id
_entity_poly.type
_entity_poly.pdbx_seq_one_letter_code
_entity_poly.pdbx_strand_id
1 'polypeptide(L)'
;MFTTRGYDEYPETSLPSQINSKVTVTESALKKKIREAKDGRFMEKDKRIVEELKCLHCDPHPFFRVYPSESDLTFWRILMQGPPDTPYEKGVFELYCQFGPEYPVKPPLVRFVTRVYHCNVNSVGRICHNIFDRSYNAHVTMRDIFDAVYGLLIIPEPDDPLDSILAEEFLTSRETYEREARKHTREHAGKSMDSMEEKLVDPVPEFLPQHLICPLTKKMFVDPVKTVYGTVYERKAIEEHLKQHRYDPMAGPGNELYASDMMADRDMKKMVMDHRARQIQ
;
A
#
# COMPACT_ATOMS: atom_id res chain seq x y z
N MET A 1 1.88 29.46 -20.03
CA MET A 1 0.78 29.89 -19.14
C MET A 1 0.32 28.67 -18.38
N PHE A 2 0.79 28.51 -17.15
CA PHE A 2 0.44 27.39 -16.28
C PHE A 2 -0.97 27.65 -15.73
N THR A 3 -1.97 26.91 -16.22
CA THR A 3 -3.28 26.90 -15.57
C THR A 3 -3.19 26.01 -14.34
N THR A 4 -2.84 26.61 -13.20
CA THR A 4 -3.02 26.04 -11.87
C THR A 4 -4.52 25.84 -11.64
N ARG A 5 -5.02 24.63 -11.90
CA ARG A 5 -6.42 24.27 -11.69
C ARG A 5 -6.62 23.83 -10.25
N GLY A 6 -7.20 24.68 -9.40
CA GLY A 6 -7.98 24.36 -8.19
C GLY A 6 -7.30 23.65 -7.00
N TYR A 7 -6.39 22.70 -7.23
CA TYR A 7 -5.66 21.98 -6.18
C TYR A 7 -4.52 22.81 -5.56
N ASP A 8 -4.05 23.84 -6.26
CA ASP A 8 -2.86 24.63 -5.88
C ASP A 8 -3.17 25.94 -5.16
N GLU A 9 -4.43 26.41 -5.16
CA GLU A 9 -4.71 27.75 -4.63
C GLU A 9 -4.58 27.83 -3.09
N TYR A 10 -4.93 26.76 -2.36
CA TYR A 10 -4.81 26.69 -0.90
C TYR A 10 -4.60 25.24 -0.42
N PRO A 11 -3.36 24.74 -0.29
CA PRO A 11 -3.14 23.41 0.27
C PRO A 11 -3.57 23.41 1.74
N GLU A 12 -4.63 22.68 2.07
CA GLU A 12 -5.03 22.42 3.46
C GLU A 12 -3.83 21.85 4.24
N THR A 13 -3.37 22.62 5.22
CA THR A 13 -2.17 22.31 6.00
C THR A 13 -2.45 21.36 7.16
N SER A 14 -3.72 21.21 7.54
CA SER A 14 -4.17 20.29 8.58
C SER A 14 -4.65 18.97 7.98
N LEU A 15 -4.43 17.88 8.72
CA LEU A 15 -5.06 16.59 8.41
C LEU A 15 -6.60 16.71 8.51
N PRO A 16 -7.35 15.99 7.65
CA PRO A 16 -8.81 15.98 7.71
C PRO A 16 -9.28 15.37 9.04
N SER A 17 -10.40 15.84 9.58
CA SER A 17 -10.96 15.32 10.84
C SER A 17 -11.29 13.82 10.75
N GLN A 18 -11.58 13.33 9.54
CA GLN A 18 -11.81 11.92 9.22
C GLN A 18 -10.65 11.01 9.62
N ILE A 19 -9.42 11.52 9.76
CA ILE A 19 -8.26 10.71 10.20
C ILE A 19 -8.47 10.06 11.58
N ASN A 20 -9.31 10.67 12.42
CA ASN A 20 -9.66 10.18 13.75
C ASN A 20 -10.90 9.27 13.74
N SER A 21 -11.51 9.03 12.56
CA SER A 21 -12.66 8.14 12.45
C SER A 21 -12.25 6.69 12.60
N LYS A 22 -13.17 5.87 13.11
CA LYS A 22 -12.98 4.42 13.16
C LYS A 22 -12.88 3.88 11.73
N VAL A 23 -11.92 2.99 11.53
CA VAL A 23 -11.71 2.26 10.28
C VAL A 23 -11.88 0.77 10.53
N THR A 24 -12.09 0.02 9.46
CA THR A 24 -12.27 -1.44 9.54
C THR A 24 -11.51 -2.14 8.42
N VAL A 25 -11.41 -3.46 8.49
CA VAL A 25 -10.80 -4.28 7.44
C VAL A 25 -11.67 -4.30 6.17
N THR A 26 -11.04 -4.52 5.02
CA THR A 26 -11.71 -4.48 3.71
C THR A 26 -12.90 -5.46 3.62
N GLU A 27 -12.78 -6.65 4.21
CA GLU A 27 -13.86 -7.66 4.26
C GLU A 27 -15.12 -7.12 4.95
N SER A 28 -14.96 -6.58 6.17
CA SER A 28 -16.06 -6.04 6.97
C SER A 28 -16.75 -4.86 6.29
N ALA A 29 -15.96 -3.96 5.69
CA ALA A 29 -16.47 -2.84 4.91
C ALA A 29 -17.29 -3.31 3.70
N LEU A 30 -16.78 -4.28 2.95
CA LEU A 30 -17.46 -4.85 1.78
C LEU A 30 -18.76 -5.57 2.16
N LYS A 31 -18.74 -6.44 3.19
CA LYS A 31 -19.93 -7.14 3.70
C LYS A 31 -21.03 -6.17 4.11
N LYS A 32 -20.68 -5.12 4.86
CA LYS A 32 -21.62 -4.07 5.28
C LYS A 32 -22.26 -3.42 4.06
N LYS A 33 -21.46 -3.08 3.05
CA LYS A 33 -21.92 -2.31 1.88
C LYS A 33 -22.69 -3.14 0.87
N ILE A 34 -22.35 -4.41 0.70
CA ILE A 34 -23.15 -5.35 -0.09
C ILE A 34 -24.53 -5.57 0.53
N ARG A 35 -24.63 -5.57 1.88
CA ARG A 35 -25.92 -5.61 2.57
C ARG A 35 -26.74 -4.34 2.33
N GLU A 36 -26.13 -3.16 2.49
CA GLU A 36 -26.80 -1.86 2.27
C GLU A 36 -27.22 -1.64 0.81
N ALA A 37 -26.45 -2.15 -0.16
CA ALA A 37 -26.77 -2.04 -1.59
C ALA A 37 -28.06 -2.77 -1.98
N LYS A 38 -28.51 -3.75 -1.19
CA LYS A 38 -29.79 -4.43 -1.40
C LYS A 38 -31.00 -3.53 -1.10
N ASP A 39 -30.79 -2.43 -0.37
CA ASP A 39 -31.86 -1.57 0.16
C ASP A 39 -32.07 -0.26 -0.64
N GLY A 40 -31.26 0.08 -1.65
CA GLY A 40 -31.49 1.31 -2.43
C GLY A 40 -30.38 1.80 -3.38
N ARG A 41 -30.66 2.93 -4.05
CA ARG A 41 -29.88 3.56 -5.14
C ARG A 41 -28.41 3.80 -4.75
N PHE A 42 -27.50 3.12 -5.44
CA PHE A 42 -26.06 3.40 -5.42
C PHE A 42 -25.70 4.51 -6.40
N MET A 43 -24.93 5.50 -5.95
CA MET A 43 -24.28 6.46 -6.86
C MET A 43 -23.18 5.75 -7.66
N GLU A 44 -22.90 6.20 -8.88
CA GLU A 44 -21.87 5.60 -9.74
C GLU A 44 -20.47 5.65 -9.11
N LYS A 45 -20.15 6.76 -8.45
CA LYS A 45 -18.93 6.91 -7.63
C LYS A 45 -18.78 5.79 -6.60
N ASP A 46 -19.84 5.53 -5.85
CA ASP A 46 -19.79 4.55 -4.77
C ASP A 46 -19.58 3.14 -5.33
N LYS A 47 -20.19 2.83 -6.50
CA LYS A 47 -19.98 1.54 -7.18
C LYS A 47 -18.50 1.36 -7.52
N ARG A 48 -17.89 2.40 -8.09
CA ARG A 48 -16.46 2.38 -8.42
C ARG A 48 -15.58 2.21 -7.17
N ILE A 49 -15.86 2.93 -6.08
CA ILE A 49 -15.10 2.79 -4.82
C ILE A 49 -15.21 1.35 -4.27
N VAL A 50 -16.41 0.75 -4.33
CA VAL A 50 -16.62 -0.63 -3.91
C VAL A 50 -15.88 -1.62 -4.82
N GLU A 51 -15.83 -1.37 -6.13
CA GLU A 51 -15.04 -2.17 -7.07
C GLU A 51 -13.54 -2.10 -6.77
N GLU A 52 -12.99 -0.91 -6.54
CA GLU A 52 -11.59 -0.74 -6.12
C GLU A 52 -11.28 -1.51 -4.83
N LEU A 53 -12.15 -1.36 -3.82
CA LEU A 53 -12.00 -2.04 -2.55
C LEU A 53 -12.11 -3.56 -2.68
N LYS A 54 -13.01 -4.04 -3.55
CA LYS A 54 -13.16 -5.47 -3.87
C LYS A 54 -11.92 -6.02 -4.56
N CYS A 55 -11.35 -5.29 -5.51
CA CYS A 55 -10.11 -5.66 -6.18
C CYS A 55 -8.96 -5.77 -5.18
N LEU A 56 -8.78 -4.77 -4.32
CA LEU A 56 -7.75 -4.76 -3.28
C LEU A 56 -8.00 -5.80 -2.16
N HIS A 57 -9.25 -6.17 -1.90
CA HIS A 57 -9.56 -7.27 -1.00
C HIS A 57 -9.18 -8.62 -1.62
N CYS A 58 -9.63 -8.91 -2.85
CA CYS A 58 -9.39 -10.20 -3.49
C CYS A 58 -7.90 -10.40 -3.80
N ASP A 59 -7.25 -9.37 -4.33
CA ASP A 59 -5.83 -9.33 -4.62
C ASP A 59 -5.18 -8.14 -3.89
N PRO A 60 -4.76 -8.31 -2.63
CA PRO A 60 -4.07 -7.29 -1.86
C PRO A 60 -2.73 -6.91 -2.47
N HIS A 61 -2.34 -5.67 -2.28
CA HIS A 61 -1.02 -5.20 -2.69
C HIS A 61 0.03 -5.69 -1.66
N PRO A 62 1.19 -6.25 -2.10
CA PRO A 62 2.18 -6.84 -1.18
C PRO A 62 2.72 -5.87 -0.10
N PHE A 63 2.78 -4.58 -0.45
CA PHE A 63 3.36 -3.54 0.42
C PHE A 63 2.34 -2.58 1.05
N PHE A 64 1.04 -2.71 0.75
CA PHE A 64 0.01 -1.78 1.23
C PHE A 64 -1.11 -2.54 1.95
N ARG A 65 -1.57 -1.99 3.08
CA ARG A 65 -2.81 -2.41 3.76
C ARG A 65 -3.80 -1.25 3.77
N VAL A 66 -5.06 -1.54 3.49
CA VAL A 66 -6.13 -0.54 3.34
C VAL A 66 -7.21 -0.76 4.39
N TYR A 67 -7.60 0.33 5.06
CA TYR A 67 -8.61 0.36 6.11
C TYR A 67 -9.65 1.44 5.80
N PRO A 68 -10.78 1.09 5.16
CA PRO A 68 -11.86 2.03 4.91
C PRO A 68 -12.50 2.52 6.21
N SER A 69 -12.95 3.77 6.22
CA SER A 69 -13.76 4.31 7.33
C SER A 69 -15.09 3.56 7.46
N GLU A 70 -15.49 3.29 8.70
CA GLU A 70 -16.74 2.61 9.01
C GLU A 70 -17.98 3.46 8.69
N SER A 71 -17.85 4.79 8.78
CA SER A 71 -18.92 5.76 8.59
C SER A 71 -18.97 6.32 7.17
N ASP A 72 -17.83 6.40 6.49
CA ASP A 72 -17.70 7.01 5.17
C ASP A 72 -16.73 6.23 4.28
N LEU A 73 -17.25 5.43 3.34
CA LEU A 73 -16.43 4.67 2.41
C LEU A 73 -15.54 5.52 1.50
N THR A 74 -15.80 6.84 1.40
CA THR A 74 -14.97 7.73 0.58
C THR A 74 -13.66 8.12 1.26
N PHE A 75 -13.42 7.71 2.51
CA PHE A 75 -12.18 7.96 3.23
C PHE A 75 -11.50 6.65 3.64
N TRP A 76 -10.26 6.45 3.23
CA TRP A 76 -9.46 5.27 3.59
C TRP A 76 -8.19 5.70 4.32
N ARG A 77 -7.83 4.95 5.38
CA ARG A 77 -6.48 4.95 5.93
C ARG A 77 -5.67 3.84 5.29
N ILE A 78 -4.41 4.11 5.03
CA ILE A 78 -3.53 3.22 4.27
C ILE A 78 -2.21 3.11 5.02
N LEU A 79 -1.70 1.89 5.16
CA LEU A 79 -0.35 1.65 5.64
C LEU A 79 0.49 1.13 4.49
N MET A 80 1.59 1.81 4.19
CA MET A 80 2.55 1.46 3.16
C MET A 80 3.88 1.09 3.79
N GLN A 81 4.44 -0.05 3.41
CA GLN A 81 5.82 -0.39 3.74
C GLN A 81 6.79 0.31 2.81
N GLY A 82 7.86 0.87 3.36
CA GLY A 82 8.94 1.47 2.57
C GLY A 82 9.65 0.44 1.68
N PRO A 83 10.03 0.80 0.44
CA PRO A 83 10.69 -0.12 -0.47
C PRO A 83 12.04 -0.64 0.04
N PRO A 84 12.39 -1.90 -0.23
CA PRO A 84 13.71 -2.44 0.10
C PRO A 84 14.80 -1.71 -0.69
N ASP A 85 16.04 -1.73 -0.17
CA ASP A 85 17.22 -1.11 -0.81
C ASP A 85 17.11 0.40 -1.07
N THR A 86 16.17 1.07 -0.41
CA THR A 86 16.00 2.52 -0.41
C THR A 86 16.27 3.10 0.99
N PRO A 87 16.41 4.43 1.13
CA PRO A 87 16.44 5.09 2.43
C PRO A 87 15.20 4.83 3.31
N TYR A 88 14.10 4.42 2.69
CA TYR A 88 12.80 4.21 3.33
C TYR A 88 12.59 2.77 3.82
N GLU A 89 13.55 1.87 3.55
CA GLU A 89 13.50 0.47 3.96
C GLU A 89 13.20 0.33 5.47
N LYS A 90 12.39 -0.67 5.84
CA LYS A 90 11.89 -0.95 7.21
C LYS A 90 10.97 0.12 7.78
N GLY A 91 10.78 1.26 7.11
CA GLY A 91 9.75 2.23 7.43
C GLY A 91 8.34 1.70 7.13
N VAL A 92 7.36 2.14 7.92
CA VAL A 92 5.94 2.02 7.63
C VAL A 92 5.31 3.41 7.69
N PHE A 93 4.74 3.81 6.56
CA PHE A 93 4.17 5.13 6.34
C PHE A 93 2.65 5.01 6.34
N GLU A 94 2.00 5.84 7.15
CA GLU A 94 0.56 6.04 7.06
C GLU A 94 0.25 7.08 5.99
N LEU A 95 -0.72 6.76 5.15
CA LEU A 95 -1.33 7.66 4.18
C LEU A 95 -2.85 7.68 4.42
N TYR A 96 -3.51 8.70 3.88
CA TYR A 96 -4.95 8.67 3.71
C TYR A 96 -5.33 8.90 2.25
N CYS A 97 -6.49 8.37 1.88
CA CYS A 97 -7.12 8.57 0.59
C CYS A 97 -8.53 9.14 0.80
N GLN A 98 -8.88 10.18 0.04
CA GLN A 98 -10.21 10.77 0.00
C GLN A 98 -10.72 10.80 -1.44
N PHE A 99 -11.83 10.09 -1.69
CA PHE A 99 -12.52 10.11 -2.97
C PHE A 99 -13.43 11.36 -3.05
N GLY A 100 -13.08 12.30 -3.94
CA GLY A 100 -13.83 13.54 -4.13
C GLY A 100 -15.18 13.34 -4.85
N PRO A 101 -16.00 14.39 -4.97
CA PRO A 101 -17.30 14.33 -5.66
C PRO A 101 -17.18 14.02 -7.16
N GLU A 102 -16.05 14.34 -7.78
CA GLU A 102 -15.77 14.12 -9.21
C GLU A 102 -15.07 12.79 -9.50
N TYR A 103 -14.84 11.93 -8.50
CA TYR A 103 -14.26 10.61 -8.73
C TYR A 103 -15.25 9.70 -9.51
N PRO A 104 -14.81 8.92 -10.52
CA PRO A 104 -13.43 8.70 -10.98
C PRO A 104 -13.00 9.57 -12.17
N VAL A 105 -13.71 10.65 -12.48
CA VAL A 105 -13.28 11.60 -13.53
C VAL A 105 -12.03 12.35 -13.09
N LYS A 106 -11.96 12.70 -11.80
CA LYS A 106 -10.75 13.24 -11.14
C LYS A 106 -10.13 12.21 -10.19
N PRO A 107 -8.81 12.27 -9.97
CA PRO A 107 -8.13 11.35 -9.06
C PRO A 107 -8.62 11.51 -7.63
N PRO A 108 -8.53 10.45 -6.82
CA PRO A 108 -8.66 10.60 -5.38
C PRO A 108 -7.49 11.42 -4.84
N LEU A 109 -7.73 12.13 -3.74
CA LEU A 109 -6.67 12.81 -3.02
C LEU A 109 -5.94 11.77 -2.15
N VAL A 110 -4.62 11.64 -2.33
CA VAL A 110 -3.76 10.78 -1.51
C VAL A 110 -2.67 11.63 -0.87
N ARG A 111 -2.50 11.52 0.44
CA ARG A 111 -1.45 12.23 1.18
C ARG A 111 -0.81 11.36 2.24
N PHE A 112 0.47 11.62 2.49
CA PHE A 112 1.19 11.10 3.64
C PHE A 112 0.71 11.75 4.93
N VAL A 113 0.42 10.90 5.93
CA VAL A 113 0.22 11.30 7.33
C VAL A 113 1.55 11.22 8.07
N THR A 114 2.28 10.13 7.86
CA THR A 114 3.65 10.00 8.34
C THR A 114 4.56 10.91 7.53
N ARG A 115 5.31 11.78 8.20
CA ARG A 115 6.26 12.67 7.52
C ARG A 115 7.29 11.84 6.74
N VAL A 116 7.62 12.27 5.52
CA VAL A 116 8.60 11.62 4.66
C VAL A 116 9.61 12.65 4.18
N TYR A 117 10.88 12.30 4.21
CA TYR A 117 11.97 13.10 3.63
C TYR A 117 12.11 12.72 2.16
N HIS A 118 11.44 13.46 1.28
CA HIS A 118 11.38 13.14 -0.15
C HIS A 118 11.16 14.41 -1.00
N CYS A 119 11.85 14.58 -2.13
CA CYS A 119 11.75 15.83 -2.92
C CYS A 119 10.39 16.03 -3.60
N ASN A 120 9.69 14.95 -3.95
CA ASN A 120 8.32 14.96 -4.47
C ASN A 120 7.22 14.93 -3.39
N VAL A 121 7.56 15.01 -2.10
CA VAL A 121 6.58 15.06 -0.99
C VAL A 121 6.83 16.28 -0.14
N ASN A 122 5.81 17.13 0.05
CA ASN A 122 5.98 18.33 0.87
C ASN A 122 5.73 18.09 2.37
N SER A 123 5.91 19.13 3.18
CA SER A 123 5.77 19.08 4.65
C SER A 123 4.37 18.74 5.16
N VAL A 124 3.33 18.87 4.33
CA VAL A 124 1.93 18.49 4.64
C VAL A 124 1.54 17.14 4.03
N GLY A 125 2.52 16.43 3.46
CA GLY A 125 2.35 15.08 2.92
C GLY A 125 1.71 15.01 1.53
N ARG A 126 1.59 16.15 0.81
CA ARG A 126 1.17 16.15 -0.60
C ARG A 126 2.24 15.47 -1.45
N ILE A 127 1.79 14.66 -2.40
CA ILE A 127 2.63 13.96 -3.37
C ILE A 127 2.51 14.68 -4.71
N CYS A 128 3.64 14.99 -5.36
CA CYS A 128 3.66 15.38 -6.77
C CYS A 128 4.03 14.16 -7.62
N HIS A 129 3.08 13.71 -8.43
CA HIS A 129 3.30 12.67 -9.42
C HIS A 129 2.24 12.81 -10.50
N ASN A 130 2.62 12.56 -11.77
CA ASN A 130 1.74 12.77 -12.92
C ASN A 130 0.45 11.93 -12.90
N ILE A 131 0.42 10.82 -12.15
CA ILE A 131 -0.74 9.93 -11.99
C ILE A 131 -1.91 10.63 -11.28
N PHE A 132 -1.64 11.73 -10.56
CA PHE A 132 -2.67 12.54 -9.92
C PHE A 132 -3.06 13.79 -10.74
N ASP A 133 -2.54 13.90 -11.96
CA ASP A 133 -2.79 15.05 -12.85
C ASP A 133 -2.84 14.59 -14.32
N ARG A 134 -1.86 14.98 -15.14
CA ARG A 134 -1.85 14.77 -16.60
C ARG A 134 -1.95 13.32 -17.07
N SER A 135 -1.52 12.35 -16.26
CA SER A 135 -1.61 10.92 -16.60
C SER A 135 -2.84 10.23 -16.01
N TYR A 136 -3.64 10.95 -15.22
CA TYR A 136 -4.86 10.40 -14.65
C TYR A 136 -5.96 10.27 -15.69
N ASN A 137 -6.69 9.15 -15.64
CA ASN A 137 -7.99 9.00 -16.27
C ASN A 137 -8.82 7.97 -15.48
N ALA A 138 -10.11 7.85 -15.78
CA ALA A 138 -11.02 7.00 -15.01
C ALA A 138 -10.68 5.50 -15.02
N HIS A 139 -9.78 5.01 -15.88
CA HIS A 139 -9.31 3.62 -15.86
C HIS A 139 -8.18 3.38 -14.86
N VAL A 140 -7.51 4.44 -14.39
CA VAL A 140 -6.47 4.34 -13.35
C VAL A 140 -7.11 3.84 -12.06
N THR A 141 -6.58 2.73 -11.56
CA THR A 141 -7.05 2.04 -10.35
C THR A 141 -6.30 2.52 -9.12
N MET A 142 -6.81 2.19 -7.93
CA MET A 142 -6.08 2.44 -6.69
C MET A 142 -4.77 1.63 -6.60
N ARG A 143 -4.72 0.47 -7.27
CA ARG A 143 -3.47 -0.31 -7.38
C ARG A 143 -2.42 0.45 -8.20
N ASP A 144 -2.80 1.01 -9.34
CA ASP A 144 -1.89 1.82 -10.17
C ASP A 144 -1.37 3.04 -9.39
N ILE A 145 -2.23 3.67 -8.57
CA ILE A 145 -1.84 4.76 -7.68
C ILE A 145 -0.84 4.29 -6.61
N PHE A 146 -1.06 3.13 -6.00
CA PHE A 146 -0.12 2.57 -5.02
C PHE A 146 1.22 2.23 -5.66
N ASP A 147 1.22 1.61 -6.85
CA ASP A 147 2.44 1.28 -7.60
C ASP A 147 3.23 2.55 -7.95
N ALA A 148 2.56 3.63 -8.36
CA ALA A 148 3.20 4.91 -8.66
C ALA A 148 3.79 5.58 -7.42
N VAL A 149 3.05 5.64 -6.30
CA VAL A 149 3.56 6.21 -5.04
C VAL A 149 4.74 5.39 -4.51
N TYR A 150 4.67 4.07 -4.59
CA TYR A 150 5.76 3.19 -4.19
C TYR A 150 7.00 3.35 -5.08
N GLY A 151 6.79 3.42 -6.40
CA GLY A 151 7.84 3.64 -7.38
C GLY A 151 8.55 4.98 -7.21
N LEU A 152 7.82 6.03 -6.81
CA LEU A 152 8.38 7.35 -6.53
C LEU A 152 9.44 7.31 -5.41
N LEU A 153 9.22 6.50 -4.37
CA LEU A 153 10.19 6.30 -3.28
C LEU A 153 11.43 5.49 -3.72
N ILE A 154 11.34 4.73 -4.81
CA ILE A 154 12.48 4.00 -5.40
C ILE A 154 13.26 4.93 -6.32
N ILE A 155 12.55 5.67 -7.17
CA ILE A 155 13.11 6.56 -8.19
C ILE A 155 12.48 7.94 -8.03
N PRO A 156 13.08 8.82 -7.21
CA PRO A 156 12.61 10.19 -7.07
C PRO A 156 12.72 10.98 -8.39
N GLU A 157 11.82 11.94 -8.59
CA GLU A 157 11.73 12.79 -9.80
C GLU A 157 12.20 14.23 -9.48
N PRO A 158 13.50 14.52 -9.44
CA PRO A 158 14.01 15.84 -9.03
C PRO A 158 13.71 16.98 -10.04
N ASP A 159 13.29 16.65 -11.26
CA ASP A 159 12.93 17.63 -12.30
C ASP A 159 11.52 18.23 -12.10
N ASP A 160 10.65 17.59 -11.31
CA ASP A 160 9.30 18.06 -10.95
C ASP A 160 9.09 18.02 -9.41
N PRO A 161 9.93 18.72 -8.60
CA PRO A 161 9.91 18.58 -7.15
C PRO A 161 8.88 19.47 -6.48
N LEU A 162 8.38 19.03 -5.32
CA LEU A 162 7.65 19.92 -4.39
C LEU A 162 8.59 20.65 -3.44
N ASP A 163 9.73 20.04 -3.13
CA ASP A 163 10.77 20.63 -2.30
C ASP A 163 12.07 20.76 -3.12
N SER A 164 12.33 21.98 -3.60
CA SER A 164 13.47 22.29 -4.44
C SER A 164 14.81 22.13 -3.72
N ILE A 165 14.83 22.32 -2.39
CA ILE A 165 16.05 22.16 -1.58
C ILE A 165 16.41 20.68 -1.51
N LEU A 166 15.42 19.82 -1.24
CA LEU A 166 15.62 18.37 -1.26
C LEU A 166 15.99 17.85 -2.66
N ALA A 167 15.42 18.43 -3.71
CA ALA A 167 15.78 18.07 -5.09
C ALA A 167 17.24 18.44 -5.41
N GLU A 168 17.68 19.64 -5.03
CA GLU A 168 19.07 20.06 -5.18
C GLU A 168 20.03 19.18 -4.38
N GLU A 169 19.69 18.85 -3.13
CA GLU A 169 20.50 17.94 -2.31
C GLU A 169 20.57 16.54 -2.91
N PHE A 170 19.47 16.02 -3.45
CA PHE A 170 19.44 14.73 -4.13
C PHE A 170 20.36 14.70 -5.37
N LEU A 171 20.42 15.79 -6.13
CA LEU A 171 21.23 15.91 -7.34
C LEU A 171 22.72 16.17 -7.04
N THR A 172 23.01 16.97 -6.01
CA THR A 172 24.38 17.42 -5.71
C THR A 172 25.09 16.57 -4.64
N SER A 173 24.33 15.99 -3.72
CA SER A 173 24.82 15.36 -2.48
C SER A 173 24.02 14.11 -2.10
N ARG A 174 23.91 13.15 -3.02
CA ARG A 174 23.10 11.93 -2.88
C ARG A 174 23.31 11.17 -1.57
N GLU A 175 24.56 11.03 -1.11
CA GLU A 175 24.86 10.32 0.15
C GLU A 175 24.27 11.03 1.38
N THR A 176 24.32 12.37 1.41
CA THR A 176 23.70 13.17 2.49
C THR A 176 22.19 13.00 2.47
N TYR A 177 21.58 13.12 1.29
CA TYR A 177 20.14 12.92 1.11
C TYR A 177 19.70 11.56 1.63
N GLU A 178 20.37 10.49 1.22
CA GLU A 178 20.01 9.14 1.65
C GLU A 178 20.25 8.93 3.15
N ARG A 179 21.30 9.51 3.72
CA ARG A 179 21.60 9.44 5.15
C ARG A 179 20.51 10.13 5.98
N GLU A 180 20.11 11.34 5.60
CA GLU A 180 19.06 12.09 6.29
C GLU A 180 17.69 11.43 6.09
N ALA A 181 17.39 10.92 4.89
CA ALA A 181 16.17 10.17 4.64
C ALA A 181 16.07 8.88 5.48
N ARG A 182 17.18 8.13 5.64
CA ARG A 182 17.23 6.95 6.54
C ARG A 182 17.02 7.35 8.01
N LYS A 183 17.64 8.43 8.45
CA LYS A 183 17.46 8.97 9.80
C LYS A 183 16.00 9.34 10.05
N HIS A 184 15.42 10.13 9.15
CA HIS A 184 14.03 10.58 9.22
C HIS A 184 13.04 9.39 9.19
N THR A 185 13.31 8.38 8.37
CA THR A 185 12.51 7.14 8.33
C THR A 185 12.52 6.42 9.67
N ARG A 186 13.69 6.26 10.31
CA ARG A 186 13.76 5.64 11.65
C ARG A 186 12.99 6.42 12.71
N GLU A 187 13.06 7.75 12.66
CA GLU A 187 12.42 8.63 13.64
C GLU A 187 10.89 8.65 13.51
N HIS A 188 10.37 8.68 12.28
CA HIS A 188 8.94 8.91 12.04
C HIS A 188 8.15 7.67 11.59
N ALA A 189 8.82 6.70 10.96
CA ALA A 189 8.20 5.53 10.33
C ALA A 189 8.70 4.19 10.89
N GLY A 190 9.50 4.19 11.97
CA GLY A 190 10.15 2.97 12.50
C GLY A 190 9.23 1.94 13.19
N LYS A 191 7.92 2.14 13.22
CA LYS A 191 6.96 1.18 13.81
C LYS A 191 6.69 0.04 12.82
N SER A 192 6.52 -1.17 13.33
CA SER A 192 6.14 -2.31 12.48
C SER A 192 4.72 -2.16 11.94
N MET A 193 4.47 -2.78 10.79
CA MET A 193 3.16 -2.72 10.14
C MET A 193 2.06 -3.34 11.02
N ASP A 194 2.37 -4.43 11.69
CA ASP A 194 1.44 -5.11 12.60
C ASP A 194 1.14 -4.23 13.84
N SER A 195 2.13 -3.53 14.42
CA SER A 195 1.90 -2.59 15.54
C SER A 195 1.09 -1.35 15.14
N MET A 196 1.20 -0.93 13.89
CA MET A 196 0.36 0.15 13.35
C MET A 196 -1.07 -0.35 13.12
N GLU A 197 -1.24 -1.54 12.54
CA GLU A 197 -2.56 -2.18 12.30
C GLU A 197 -3.35 -2.41 13.59
N GLU A 198 -2.72 -2.91 14.65
CA GLU A 198 -3.34 -3.11 15.98
C GLU A 198 -3.95 -1.84 16.57
N LYS A 199 -3.51 -0.66 16.13
CA LYS A 199 -4.06 0.64 16.54
C LYS A 199 -5.21 1.11 15.67
N LEU A 200 -5.35 0.55 14.46
CA LEU A 200 -6.37 0.90 13.48
C LEU A 200 -7.62 0.04 13.64
N VAL A 201 -7.44 -1.25 13.84
CA VAL A 201 -8.50 -2.24 13.82
C VAL A 201 -8.30 -3.27 14.93
N ASP A 202 -9.41 -3.71 15.52
CA ASP A 202 -9.39 -4.81 16.47
C ASP A 202 -9.06 -6.13 15.78
N PRO A 203 -8.33 -7.05 16.42
CA PRO A 203 -8.05 -8.37 15.87
C PRO A 203 -9.36 -9.12 15.58
N VAL A 204 -9.58 -9.48 14.32
CA VAL A 204 -10.73 -10.31 13.92
C VAL A 204 -10.24 -11.77 13.90
N PRO A 205 -10.85 -12.69 14.67
CA PRO A 205 -10.52 -14.11 14.59
C PRO A 205 -10.89 -14.64 13.20
N GLU A 206 -9.89 -14.88 12.37
CA GLU A 206 -10.09 -15.37 11.01
C GLU A 206 -9.83 -16.88 10.95
N PHE A 207 -10.82 -17.66 10.53
CA PHE A 207 -10.62 -19.07 10.24
C PHE A 207 -9.94 -19.19 8.86
N LEU A 208 -8.62 -19.31 8.87
CA LEU A 208 -7.83 -19.44 7.66
C LEU A 208 -7.69 -20.91 7.24
N PRO A 209 -8.05 -21.29 6.00
CA PRO A 209 -7.81 -22.64 5.50
C PRO A 209 -6.32 -22.95 5.48
N GLN A 210 -5.89 -24.02 6.15
CA GLN A 210 -4.47 -24.34 6.35
C GLN A 210 -3.64 -24.38 5.05
N HIS A 211 -4.25 -24.82 3.94
CA HIS A 211 -3.59 -24.92 2.64
C HIS A 211 -3.35 -23.57 1.94
N LEU A 212 -3.93 -22.47 2.46
CA LEU A 212 -3.76 -21.10 1.93
C LEU A 212 -2.81 -20.26 2.79
N ILE A 213 -2.18 -20.87 3.80
CA ILE A 213 -1.33 -20.20 4.77
C ILE A 213 0.14 -20.45 4.43
N CYS A 214 0.92 -19.38 4.43
CA CYS A 214 2.36 -19.48 4.30
C CYS A 214 2.98 -20.15 5.55
N PRO A 215 3.82 -21.19 5.39
CA PRO A 215 4.42 -21.89 6.52
C PRO A 215 5.38 -21.01 7.33
N LEU A 216 5.95 -19.95 6.74
CA LEU A 216 6.81 -18.99 7.43
C LEU A 216 6.03 -17.90 8.17
N THR A 217 5.13 -17.21 7.48
CA THR A 217 4.45 -16.03 8.06
C THR A 217 3.25 -16.40 8.92
N LYS A 218 2.72 -17.62 8.76
CA LYS A 218 1.44 -18.06 9.34
C LYS A 218 0.25 -17.17 8.96
N LYS A 219 0.38 -16.41 7.87
CA LYS A 219 -0.68 -15.57 7.27
C LYS A 219 -1.07 -16.13 5.90
N MET A 220 -2.27 -15.78 5.45
CA MET A 220 -2.75 -16.11 4.10
C MET A 220 -1.81 -15.49 3.04
N PHE A 221 -1.50 -16.20 1.96
CA PHE A 221 -0.57 -15.67 0.94
C PHE A 221 -1.06 -14.36 0.30
N VAL A 222 -0.14 -13.47 -0.01
CA VAL A 222 -0.36 -12.29 -0.85
C VAL A 222 0.43 -12.43 -2.14
N ASP A 223 1.74 -12.69 -2.08
CA ASP A 223 2.60 -12.93 -3.24
C ASP A 223 3.31 -14.29 -3.13
N PRO A 224 2.60 -15.40 -3.41
CA PRO A 224 3.15 -16.74 -3.23
C PRO A 224 4.22 -17.05 -4.29
N VAL A 225 5.33 -17.64 -3.83
CA VAL A 225 6.40 -18.20 -4.66
C VAL A 225 6.62 -19.66 -4.33
N LYS A 226 6.85 -20.47 -5.35
CA LYS A 226 7.18 -21.89 -5.25
C LYS A 226 8.68 -22.08 -5.43
N THR A 227 9.29 -22.83 -4.52
CA THR A 227 10.70 -23.21 -4.62
C THR A 227 10.86 -24.43 -5.52
N VAL A 228 12.08 -24.70 -5.97
CA VAL A 228 12.45 -25.95 -6.68
C VAL A 228 12.11 -27.22 -5.90
N TYR A 229 11.94 -27.13 -4.57
CA TYR A 229 11.54 -28.23 -3.69
C TYR A 229 10.01 -28.41 -3.60
N GLY A 230 9.24 -27.57 -4.29
CA GLY A 230 7.77 -27.63 -4.34
C GLY A 230 7.05 -26.93 -3.20
N THR A 231 7.77 -26.42 -2.19
CA THR A 231 7.18 -25.65 -1.08
C THR A 231 6.80 -24.25 -1.54
N VAL A 232 5.65 -23.75 -1.07
CA VAL A 232 5.16 -22.41 -1.38
C VAL A 232 5.36 -21.49 -0.18
N TYR A 233 5.95 -20.32 -0.41
CA TYR A 233 6.20 -19.29 0.59
C TYR A 233 5.65 -17.94 0.15
N GLU A 234 5.45 -17.05 1.11
CA GLU A 234 5.28 -15.62 0.82
C GLU A 234 6.62 -15.05 0.37
N ARG A 235 6.70 -14.46 -0.84
CA ARG A 235 7.95 -14.02 -1.48
C ARG A 235 8.85 -13.26 -0.52
N LYS A 236 8.30 -12.22 0.10
CA LYS A 236 9.07 -11.35 0.98
C LYS A 236 9.63 -12.10 2.19
N ALA A 237 8.87 -13.05 2.74
CA ALA A 237 9.29 -13.78 3.93
C ALA A 237 10.43 -14.76 3.62
N ILE A 238 10.37 -15.43 2.47
CA ILE A 238 11.45 -16.31 2.05
C ILE A 238 12.69 -15.52 1.62
N GLU A 239 12.54 -14.38 0.92
CA GLU A 239 13.67 -13.51 0.58
C GLU A 239 14.39 -12.98 1.83
N GLU A 240 13.66 -12.57 2.86
CA GLU A 240 14.26 -12.13 4.12
C GLU A 240 14.96 -13.27 4.87
N HIS A 241 14.40 -14.48 4.84
CA HIS A 241 15.08 -15.67 5.35
C HIS A 241 16.40 -15.90 4.60
N LEU A 242 16.39 -15.77 3.27
CA LEU A 242 17.54 -16.02 2.40
C LEU A 242 18.70 -15.02 2.60
N LYS A 243 18.41 -13.81 3.11
CA LYS A 243 19.45 -12.86 3.52
C LYS A 243 20.28 -13.36 4.70
N GLN A 244 19.69 -14.18 5.57
CA GLN A 244 20.32 -14.68 6.80
C GLN A 244 20.75 -16.14 6.68
N HIS A 245 20.06 -16.93 5.87
CA HIS A 245 20.19 -18.38 5.78
C HIS A 245 20.17 -18.81 4.31
N ARG A 246 21.11 -19.62 3.85
CA ARG A 246 21.18 -20.01 2.42
C ARG A 246 20.48 -21.35 2.12
N TYR A 247 19.32 -21.60 2.71
CA TYR A 247 18.62 -22.88 2.54
C TYR A 247 17.09 -22.73 2.55
N ASP A 248 16.37 -23.74 2.05
CA ASP A 248 14.91 -23.80 2.11
C ASP A 248 14.46 -24.14 3.55
N PRO A 249 13.65 -23.29 4.22
CA PRO A 249 13.27 -23.48 5.62
C PRO A 249 12.58 -24.81 5.92
N MET A 250 11.85 -25.39 4.97
CA MET A 250 11.09 -26.63 5.17
C MET A 250 11.89 -27.86 4.73
N ALA A 251 12.79 -27.73 3.75
CA ALA A 251 13.68 -28.81 3.35
C ALA A 251 14.93 -28.91 4.24
N GLY A 252 15.33 -27.82 4.91
CA GLY A 252 16.40 -27.77 5.90
C GLY A 252 17.79 -27.43 5.35
N PRO A 253 18.82 -27.33 6.23
CA PRO A 253 20.13 -26.72 5.90
C PRO A 253 20.94 -27.37 4.78
N GLY A 254 20.64 -28.61 4.40
CA GLY A 254 21.30 -29.31 3.29
C GLY A 254 20.73 -28.98 1.90
N ASN A 255 19.66 -28.20 1.85
CA ASN A 255 18.93 -27.87 0.63
C ASN A 255 19.09 -26.38 0.34
N GLU A 256 20.21 -26.04 -0.33
CA GLU A 256 20.47 -24.66 -0.69
C GLU A 256 19.36 -24.09 -1.57
N LEU A 257 19.07 -22.80 -1.39
CA LEU A 257 18.03 -22.10 -2.13
C LEU A 257 18.49 -20.68 -2.44
N TYR A 258 18.40 -20.28 -3.70
CA TYR A 258 18.69 -18.94 -4.18
C TYR A 258 17.41 -18.26 -4.70
N ALA A 259 17.44 -16.93 -4.80
CA ALA A 259 16.30 -16.16 -5.32
C ALA A 259 15.90 -16.55 -6.75
N SER A 260 16.87 -16.99 -7.56
CA SER A 260 16.65 -17.52 -8.91
C SER A 260 15.84 -18.81 -8.96
N ASP A 261 15.78 -19.55 -7.84
CA ASP A 261 15.15 -20.87 -7.74
C ASP A 261 13.68 -20.76 -7.32
N MET A 262 13.16 -19.53 -7.25
CA MET A 262 11.80 -19.24 -6.83
C MET A 262 11.00 -18.65 -7.99
N MET A 263 9.83 -19.24 -8.23
CA MET A 263 8.91 -18.78 -9.28
C MET A 263 7.57 -18.38 -8.67
N ALA A 264 6.91 -17.36 -9.23
CA ALA A 264 5.56 -16.98 -8.79
C ALA A 264 4.58 -18.15 -8.94
N ASP A 265 3.87 -18.50 -7.87
CA ASP A 265 2.87 -19.57 -7.88
C ASP A 265 1.49 -19.00 -8.23
N ARG A 266 1.19 -19.00 -9.53
CA ARG A 266 -0.09 -18.48 -10.05
C ARG A 266 -1.30 -19.29 -9.59
N ASP A 267 -1.13 -20.59 -9.35
CA ASP A 267 -2.22 -21.46 -8.91
C ASP A 267 -2.58 -21.17 -7.46
N MET A 268 -1.58 -21.08 -6.58
CA MET A 268 -1.79 -20.68 -5.18
C MET A 268 -2.38 -19.26 -5.10
N LYS A 269 -1.85 -18.32 -5.90
CA LYS A 269 -2.36 -16.95 -5.99
C LYS A 269 -3.86 -16.96 -6.32
N LYS A 270 -4.26 -17.71 -7.35
CA LYS A 270 -5.66 -17.83 -7.76
C LYS A 270 -6.53 -18.44 -6.66
N MET A 271 -6.09 -19.52 -6.03
CA MET A 271 -6.83 -20.17 -4.94
C MET A 271 -7.11 -19.23 -3.78
N VAL A 272 -6.13 -18.41 -3.41
CA VAL A 272 -6.28 -17.41 -2.35
C VAL A 272 -7.24 -16.30 -2.78
N MET A 273 -7.10 -15.78 -4.00
CA MET A 273 -8.03 -14.77 -4.53
C MET A 273 -9.48 -15.28 -4.54
N ASP A 274 -9.70 -16.52 -4.97
CA ASP A 274 -11.01 -17.16 -4.98
C ASP A 274 -11.57 -17.32 -3.56
N HIS A 275 -10.71 -17.61 -2.57
CA HIS A 275 -11.11 -17.67 -1.17
C HIS A 275 -11.58 -16.31 -0.64
N ARG A 276 -10.78 -15.25 -0.86
CA ARG A 276 -11.15 -13.87 -0.48
C ARG A 276 -12.43 -13.43 -1.16
N ALA A 277 -12.59 -13.72 -2.45
CA ALA A 277 -13.81 -13.41 -3.19
C ALA A 277 -15.07 -14.10 -2.61
N ARG A 278 -14.95 -15.29 -2.00
CA ARG A 278 -16.05 -15.97 -1.31
C ARG A 278 -16.36 -15.37 0.07
N GLN A 279 -15.39 -14.77 0.74
CA GLN A 279 -15.60 -14.15 2.06
C GLN A 279 -16.61 -13.00 1.98
N ILE A 280 -16.68 -12.28 0.86
CA ILE A 280 -17.51 -11.09 0.68
C ILE A 280 -18.88 -11.35 0.01
N GLN A 281 -19.26 -12.61 -0.23
CA GLN A 281 -20.54 -12.97 -0.87
C GLN A 281 -21.71 -12.99 0.11
#